data_AF-A0A7G8JQ46-F1
#
_entry.id   AF-A0A7G8JQ46-F1
#
_cell.length_a   1.000
_cell.length_b   1.000
_cell.length_c   1.000
_cell.angle_alpha   90.00
_cell.angle_beta   90.00
_cell.angle_gamma   90.00
#
_symmetry.space_group_name_H-M   'P 1'
#
loop_
_entity.id
_entity.type
_entity.pdbx_description
1 polymer ?
#
loop_
_entity_poly.entity_id
_entity_poly.type
_entity_poly.pdbx_seq_one_letter_code
_entity_poly.pdbx_strand_id
1 'polypeptide(L)'
;MSSSYPDAYRRALDLFTESVIKPDHELRTNAAFGNCYAELMEVRQHCLAYLNTLKEIHQIEFADESDEIEVNKTLITKKQSMRMAFSHGEMM
;
A
#
# COMPACT_ATOMS: atom_id res chain seq x y z
N MET A 1 -4.57 25.06 -3.21
CA MET A 1 -4.86 23.62 -3.33
C MET A 1 -3.82 22.89 -2.52
N SER A 2 -4.21 22.29 -1.39
CA SER A 2 -3.29 21.53 -0.54
C SER A 2 -2.93 20.24 -1.28
N SER A 3 -1.78 20.23 -1.97
CA SER A 3 -1.23 18.99 -2.51
C SER A 3 -0.69 18.21 -1.32
N SER A 4 -1.53 17.36 -0.75
CA SER A 4 -1.09 16.34 0.19
C SER A 4 -0.06 15.49 -0.54
N TYR A 5 1.23 15.69 -0.22
CA TYR A 5 2.38 14.96 -0.75
C TYR A 5 2.19 13.43 -0.94
N PRO A 6 1.44 12.71 -0.07
CA PRO A 6 1.16 11.28 -0.29
C PRO A 6 0.47 10.93 -1.63
N ASP A 7 -0.36 11.80 -2.19
CA ASP A 7 -1.04 11.51 -3.46
C ASP A 7 -0.12 11.62 -4.67
N ALA A 8 0.86 12.53 -4.61
CA ALA A 8 1.83 12.70 -5.68
C ALA A 8 2.76 11.50 -5.81
N TYR A 9 3.21 10.95 -4.67
CA TYR A 9 4.05 9.75 -4.65
C TYR A 9 3.31 8.53 -5.17
N ARG A 10 2.08 8.28 -4.68
CA ARG A 10 1.23 7.19 -5.18
C ARG A 10 1.02 7.27 -6.69
N ARG A 11 0.70 8.47 -7.19
CA ARG A 11 0.52 8.70 -8.63
C ARG A 11 1.81 8.47 -9.42
N ALA A 12 2.95 8.91 -8.89
CA ALA A 12 4.24 8.66 -9.53
C ALA A 12 4.57 7.15 -9.58
N LEU A 13 4.29 6.41 -8.50
CA LEU A 13 4.50 4.97 -8.42
C LEU A 13 3.62 4.22 -9.43
N ASP A 14 2.35 4.59 -9.55
CA ASP A 14 1.43 3.99 -10.53
C ASP A 14 1.89 4.28 -11.97
N LEU A 15 2.25 5.53 -12.30
CA LEU A 15 2.76 5.91 -13.62
C LEU A 15 4.04 5.15 -13.98
N PHE A 16 4.96 5.01 -13.03
CA PHE A 16 6.19 4.26 -13.24
C PHE A 16 5.91 2.77 -13.45
N THR A 17 5.02 2.18 -12.64
CA THR A 17 4.59 0.79 -12.80
C THR A 17 3.98 0.55 -14.19
N GLU A 18 3.14 1.46 -14.67
CA GLU A 18 2.58 1.40 -16.01
C GLU A 18 3.67 1.43 -17.10
N SER A 19 4.70 2.27 -16.92
CA SER A 19 5.84 2.34 -17.86
C SER A 19 6.61 1.02 -17.94
N VAL A 20 6.79 0.31 -16.82
CA VAL A 20 7.45 -1.00 -16.78
C VAL A 20 6.58 -2.12 -17.37
N ILE A 21 5.25 -2.00 -17.21
CA ILE A 21 4.31 -2.98 -17.78
C ILE A 21 4.28 -2.88 -19.30
N LYS A 22 4.27 -1.64 -19.84
CA LYS A 22 4.19 -1.36 -21.28
C LYS A 22 5.32 -2.06 -22.04
N PRO A 23 5.02 -2.68 -23.19
CA PRO A 23 6.04 -3.31 -24.01
C PRO A 23 6.88 -2.25 -24.73
N ASP A 24 8.17 -2.18 -24.39
CA ASP A 24 9.16 -1.48 -25.21
C ASP A 24 9.66 -2.44 -26.31
N HIS A 25 9.15 -2.23 -27.53
CA HIS A 25 9.47 -3.09 -28.67
C HIS A 25 10.93 -2.98 -29.10
N GLU A 26 11.53 -1.79 -29.06
CA GLU A 26 12.93 -1.58 -29.45
C GLU A 26 13.88 -2.28 -28.47
N LEU A 27 13.62 -2.12 -27.16
CA LEU A 27 14.39 -2.78 -26.12
C LEU A 27 14.32 -4.31 -26.24
N ARG A 28 13.13 -4.85 -26.51
CA ARG A 28 12.93 -6.29 -26.72
C ARG A 28 13.65 -6.81 -27.95
N THR A 29 13.60 -6.07 -29.06
CA THR A 29 14.33 -6.42 -30.28
C THR A 29 15.84 -6.40 -30.03
N ASN A 30 16.36 -5.40 -29.30
CA ASN A 30 17.77 -5.35 -28.94
C ASN A 30 18.19 -6.53 -28.05
N ALA A 31 17.38 -6.89 -27.05
CA ALA A 31 17.65 -8.05 -26.20
C ALA A 31 17.59 -9.39 -26.96
N ALA A 32 16.71 -9.49 -27.97
CA ALA A 32 16.68 -10.65 -28.86
C ALA A 32 17.98 -10.76 -29.68
N PHE A 33 18.50 -9.66 -30.22
CA PHE A 33 19.81 -9.65 -30.91
C PHE A 33 20.97 -10.00 -29.98
N GLY A 34 20.88 -9.59 -28.72
CA GLY A 34 21.86 -9.91 -27.67
C GLY A 34 21.71 -11.30 -27.04
N ASN A 35 20.74 -12.12 -27.47
CA ASN A 35 20.38 -13.39 -26.84
C ASN A 35 20.11 -13.30 -25.33
N CYS A 36 19.58 -12.16 -24.86
CA CYS A 36 19.29 -11.90 -23.44
C CYS A 36 17.83 -11.55 -23.16
N TYR A 37 16.92 -11.98 -24.04
CA TYR A 37 15.48 -11.68 -23.93
C TYR A 37 14.84 -12.29 -22.68
N ALA A 38 15.24 -13.51 -22.30
CA ALA A 38 14.69 -14.18 -21.13
C ALA A 38 15.09 -13.45 -19.84
N GLU A 39 16.35 -13.09 -19.74
CA GLU A 39 16.94 -12.32 -18.64
C GLU A 39 16.31 -10.93 -18.55
N LEU A 40 16.06 -10.27 -19.69
CA LEU A 40 15.32 -9.00 -19.72
C LEU A 40 13.92 -9.15 -19.10
N MET A 41 13.21 -10.21 -19.44
CA MET A 41 11.87 -10.47 -18.91
C MET A 41 11.90 -10.83 -17.41
N GLU A 42 12.93 -11.54 -16.96
CA GLU A 42 13.16 -11.83 -15.54
C GLU A 42 13.44 -10.55 -14.75
N VAL A 43 14.32 -9.68 -15.23
CA VAL A 43 14.60 -8.38 -14.61
C VAL A 43 13.32 -7.53 -14.54
N ARG A 44 12.52 -7.50 -15.62
CA ARG A 44 11.21 -6.83 -15.60
C ARG A 44 10.31 -7.36 -14.49
N GLN A 45 10.27 -8.69 -14.30
CA GLN A 45 9.47 -9.30 -13.24
C GLN A 45 9.96 -8.92 -11.85
N HIS A 46 11.28 -8.87 -11.63
CA HIS A 46 11.87 -8.41 -10.37
C HIS A 46 11.52 -6.95 -10.07
N CYS A 47 11.57 -6.06 -11.07
CA CYS A 47 11.16 -4.68 -10.90
C CYS A 47 9.68 -4.58 -10.51
N LEU A 48 8.78 -5.30 -11.18
CA LEU A 48 7.35 -5.28 -10.85
C LEU A 48 7.06 -5.82 -9.44
N ALA A 49 7.75 -6.88 -9.02
CA ALA A 49 7.62 -7.40 -7.66
C ALA A 49 8.00 -6.35 -6.62
N TYR A 50 9.13 -5.65 -6.82
CA TYR A 50 9.57 -4.58 -5.93
C TYR A 50 8.61 -3.38 -5.91
N LEU A 51 8.08 -2.97 -7.06
CA LEU A 51 7.09 -1.89 -7.11
C LEU A 51 5.80 -2.25 -6.37
N ASN A 52 5.40 -3.53 -6.40
CA ASN A 52 4.24 -3.98 -5.63
C ASN A 52 4.49 -3.94 -4.13
N THR A 53 5.67 -4.34 -3.64
CA THR A 53 5.98 -4.24 -2.20
C THR A 53 5.99 -2.80 -1.72
N LEU A 54 6.50 -1.86 -2.53
CA LEU A 54 6.43 -0.42 -2.20
C LEU A 54 4.99 0.07 -2.07
N LYS A 55 4.09 -0.41 -2.93
CA LYS A 55 2.66 -0.06 -2.90
C LYS A 55 1.94 -0.64 -1.68
N GLU A 56 2.31 -1.85 -1.25
CA GLU A 56 1.77 -2.47 -0.04
C GLU A 56 2.26 -1.74 1.22
N ILE A 57 3.57 -1.47 1.33
CA ILE A 57 4.13 -0.74 2.47
C ILE A 57 3.50 0.65 2.61
N HIS A 58 3.40 1.40 1.51
CA HIS A 58 2.76 2.71 1.56
C HIS A 58 1.30 2.64 2.01
N GLN A 59 0.55 1.59 1.63
CA GLN A 59 -0.84 1.45 2.07
C GLN A 59 -0.98 1.13 3.56
N ILE A 60 0.01 0.46 4.17
CA ILE A 60 0.02 0.16 5.61
C ILE A 60 0.30 1.42 6.45
N GLU A 61 1.08 2.37 5.94
CA GLU A 61 1.41 3.60 6.69
C GLU A 61 0.28 4.64 6.72
N PHE A 62 -0.72 4.52 5.84
CA PHE A 62 -1.87 5.42 5.84
C PHE A 62 -3.01 4.81 6.63
N ALA A 63 -3.60 5.63 7.50
CA ALA A 63 -4.79 5.23 8.26
C ALA A 63 -5.88 4.74 7.30
N ASP A 64 -6.29 3.50 7.45
CA ASP A 64 -7.30 2.87 6.61
C ASP A 64 -8.63 2.67 7.35
N GLU A 65 -9.64 2.13 6.65
CA GLU A 65 -10.95 1.86 7.25
C GLU A 65 -10.86 0.91 8.46
N SER A 66 -9.89 -0.01 8.45
CA SER A 66 -9.67 -0.94 9.56
C SER A 66 -9.22 -0.20 10.83
N ASP A 67 -8.33 0.79 10.69
CA ASP A 67 -7.88 1.61 11.81
C ASP A 67 -9.04 2.39 12.47
N GLU A 68 -9.93 2.97 11.65
CA GLU A 68 -11.12 3.66 12.17
C GLU A 68 -12.05 2.71 12.92
N ILE A 69 -12.23 1.48 12.41
CA ILE A 69 -13.06 0.45 13.05
C ILE A 69 -12.44 0.04 14.39
N GLU A 70 -11.12 -0.17 14.45
CA GLU A 70 -10.43 -0.54 15.69
C GLU A 70 -10.53 0.56 16.75
N VAL A 71 -10.33 1.82 16.39
CA VAL A 71 -10.50 2.96 17.30
C VAL A 71 -11.92 3.00 17.85
N ASN A 72 -12.94 2.88 17.01
CA ASN A 72 -14.34 2.88 17.42
C ASN A 72 -14.66 1.72 18.38
N LYS A 73 -14.19 0.52 18.08
CA LYS A 73 -14.36 -0.66 18.94
C LYS A 73 -13.72 -0.42 20.31
N THR A 74 -12.51 0.12 20.33
CA THR A 74 -11.77 0.44 21.57
C THR A 74 -12.52 1.47 22.42
N LEU A 75 -13.09 2.51 21.79
CA LEU A 75 -13.91 3.52 22.45
C LEU A 75 -15.20 2.94 23.03
N ILE A 76 -15.87 2.05 22.30
CA ILE A 76 -17.10 1.37 22.75
C ILE A 76 -16.79 0.50 23.98
N THR A 77 -15.76 -0.33 23.91
CA THR A 77 -15.35 -1.19 25.02
C THR A 77 -14.96 -0.35 26.23
N LYS A 78 -14.21 0.74 26.06
CA LYS A 78 -13.86 1.64 27.16
C LYS A 78 -15.11 2.26 27.81
N LYS A 79 -16.07 2.72 27.01
CA LYS A 79 -17.35 3.26 27.53
C LYS A 79 -18.17 2.19 28.28
N GLN A 80 -18.19 0.96 27.78
CA GLN A 80 -18.87 -0.16 28.45
C GLN A 80 -18.20 -0.49 29.78
N SER A 81 -16.87 -0.65 29.82
CA SER A 81 -16.13 -0.94 31.04
C SER A 81 -16.26 0.17 32.09
N MET A 82 -16.24 1.44 31.67
CA MET A 82 -16.48 2.58 32.55
C MET A 82 -17.88 2.52 33.16
N ARG A 83 -18.93 2.26 32.36
CA ARG A 83 -20.30 2.11 32.86
C ARG A 83 -20.42 0.97 33.88
N MET A 84 -19.78 -0.17 33.61
CA MET A 84 -19.80 -1.31 34.54
C MET A 84 -19.11 -0.99 35.86
N ALA A 85 -17.95 -0.31 35.81
CA ALA A 85 -17.21 0.12 37.00
C ALA A 85 -18.01 1.12 37.85
N PHE A 86 -18.77 2.03 37.23
CA PHE A 86 -19.64 2.95 37.95
C PHE A 86 -20.86 2.24 38.57
N SER A 87 -21.47 1.26 37.88
CA SER A 87 -22.60 0.50 38.47
C SER A 87 -22.20 -0.38 39.66
N HIS A 88 -20.94 -0.84 39.70
CA HIS A 88 -20.43 -1.63 40.83
C HIS A 88 -20.10 -0.77 42.06
N GLY A 89 -19.90 0.55 41.89
CA GLY A 89 -19.67 1.50 42.98
C GLY A 89 -20.95 2.04 43.64
N GLU A 90 -22.12 1.86 43.02
CA GLU A 90 -23.43 2.27 43.57
C GLU A 90 -24.11 1.18 44.42
N MET A 91 -23.45 0.02 44.60
CA MET A 91 -23.95 -1.12 45.38
C MET A 91 -23.19 -1.32 46.71
N MET A 92 -22.69 -0.24 47.32
CA MET A 92 -22.22 -0.20 48.71
C MET A 92 -22.91 0.91 49.49
#